data_AF-A0A7Y9S7P6-F1
#
_entry.id   AF-A0A7Y9S7P6-F1
#
_cell.length_a   1.000
_cell.length_b   1.000
_cell.length_c   1.000
_cell.angle_alpha   90.00
_cell.angle_beta   90.00
_cell.angle_gamma   90.00
#
_symmetry.space_group_name_H-M   'P 1'
#
loop_
_entity.id
_entity.type
_entity.pdbx_description
1 polymer ?
#
loop_
_entity_poly.entity_id
_entity_poly.type
_entity_poly.pdbx_seq_one_letter_code
_entity_poly.pdbx_strand_id
1 'polypeptide(L)'
;MTDSSIAASGQSIGKAARLAGWILTGFVSLFLIFDGVSHLLNLAPVQDAQKLLGFPSGVAVPIGVVELVILALSLVPRTAVLGAVLLTGYLGGAVAAQLRIEASLFGNVLFPVYIGIALWIGLWLRDERVRKLL
;
A
#
# COMPACT_ATOMS: atom_id res chain seq x y z
N MET A 1 -45.98 13.36 19.32
CA MET A 1 -45.22 12.98 18.11
C MET A 1 -43.79 13.42 18.36
N THR A 2 -42.94 12.49 18.81
CA THR A 2 -41.54 12.73 19.15
C THR A 2 -40.71 12.82 17.88
N ASP A 3 -40.18 14.00 17.59
CA ASP A 3 -39.24 14.23 16.51
C ASP A 3 -37.97 13.40 16.72
N SER A 4 -37.86 12.34 15.93
CA SER A 4 -36.70 11.49 15.77
C SER A 4 -35.58 12.25 15.06
N SER A 5 -35.02 13.29 15.69
CA SER A 5 -33.75 13.87 15.25
C SER A 5 -32.60 13.00 15.78
N ILE A 6 -32.44 11.81 15.19
CA ILE A 6 -31.14 11.16 15.17
C ILE A 6 -30.29 12.03 14.25
N ALA A 7 -29.74 13.10 14.81
CA ALA A 7 -28.62 13.80 14.23
C ALA A 7 -27.52 12.75 14.08
N ALA A 8 -27.30 12.31 12.84
CA ALA A 8 -26.10 11.59 12.47
C ALA A 8 -24.92 12.50 12.79
N SER A 9 -24.39 12.37 14.01
CA SER A 9 -23.18 13.02 14.43
C SER A 9 -22.06 12.41 13.60
N GLY A 10 -21.79 13.03 12.45
CA GLY A 10 -20.58 12.79 11.71
C GLY A 10 -19.43 13.16 12.64
N GLN A 11 -18.92 12.20 13.39
CA GLN A 11 -17.77 12.40 14.25
C GLN A 11 -16.59 12.76 13.35
N SER A 12 -16.23 14.05 13.36
CA SER A 12 -15.03 14.55 12.70
C SER A 12 -13.82 13.74 13.16
N ILE A 13 -12.93 13.38 12.25
CA ILE A 13 -11.73 12.61 12.61
C ILE A 13 -10.94 13.36 13.68
N GLY A 14 -10.73 12.72 14.85
CA GLY A 14 -9.92 13.28 15.92
C GLY A 14 -8.50 13.59 15.43
N LYS A 15 -7.91 14.70 15.90
CA LYS A 15 -6.57 15.16 15.51
C LYS A 15 -5.51 14.06 15.65
N ALA A 16 -5.59 13.25 16.71
CA ALA A 16 -4.70 12.13 16.96
C ALA A 16 -4.82 11.01 15.91
N ALA A 17 -6.05 10.64 15.52
CA ALA A 17 -6.29 9.64 14.48
C ALA A 17 -5.74 10.11 13.13
N ARG A 18 -5.95 11.39 12.79
CA ARG A 18 -5.41 11.97 11.56
C ARG A 18 -3.89 11.98 11.54
N LEU A 19 -3.24 12.33 12.66
CA LEU A 19 -1.78 12.28 12.80
C LEU A 19 -1.25 10.85 12.65
N ALA A 20 -1.87 9.87 13.33
CA ALA A 20 -1.50 8.46 13.19
C ALA A 20 -1.63 7.98 11.73
N GLY A 21 -2.69 8.38 11.03
CA GLY A 21 -2.87 8.09 9.61
C GLY A 21 -1.76 8.65 8.73
N TRP A 22 -1.32 9.88 9.00
CA TRP A 22 -0.19 10.49 8.27
C TRP A 22 1.15 9.83 8.58
N ILE A 23 1.43 9.47 9.83
CA ILE A 23 2.64 8.74 10.21
C ILE A 23 2.69 7.40 9.49
N LEU A 24 1.58 6.64 9.51
CA LEU A 24 1.51 5.34 8.86
C LEU A 24 1.62 5.44 7.34
N THR A 25 0.96 6.44 6.74
CA THR A 25 1.10 6.73 5.30
C THR A 25 2.55 7.06 4.96
N GLY A 26 3.21 7.92 5.75
CA GLY A 26 4.61 8.28 5.55
C GLY A 26 5.53 7.07 5.63
N PHE A 27 5.34 6.21 6.62
CA PHE A 27 6.10 4.97 6.78
C PHE A 27 5.96 4.03 5.57
N VAL A 28 4.71 3.73 5.16
CA VAL A 28 4.45 2.87 4.00
C VAL A 28 5.01 3.49 2.72
N SER A 29 4.83 4.79 2.53
CA SER A 29 5.30 5.48 1.34
C SER A 29 6.82 5.51 1.25
N LEU A 30 7.51 5.74 2.37
CA LEU A 30 8.96 5.70 2.42
C LEU A 30 9.49 4.31 2.07
N PHE A 31 8.87 3.26 2.61
CA PHE A 31 9.23 1.88 2.30
C PHE A 31 9.06 1.57 0.80
N LEU A 32 7.90 1.89 0.22
CA LEU A 32 7.62 1.63 -1.20
C LEU A 32 8.46 2.50 -2.14
N ILE A 33 8.80 3.73 -1.76
CA ILE A 33 9.77 4.55 -2.50
C ILE A 33 11.12 3.85 -2.52
N PHE A 34 11.59 3.37 -1.37
CA PHE A 34 12.85 2.65 -1.28
C PHE A 34 12.85 1.36 -2.12
N ASP A 35 11.78 0.57 -2.07
CA ASP A 35 11.63 -0.65 -2.87
C ASP A 35 11.59 -0.36 -4.38
N GLY A 36 10.70 0.55 -4.80
CA GLY A 36 10.58 0.95 -6.20
C GLY A 36 11.86 1.58 -6.76
N VAL A 37 12.55 2.44 -6.01
CA VAL A 37 13.85 3.02 -6.44
C VAL A 37 14.93 1.95 -6.53
N SER A 38 14.97 0.99 -5.60
CA SER A 38 15.92 -0.13 -5.66
C SER A 38 15.71 -0.97 -6.93
N HIS A 39 14.45 -1.14 -7.36
CA HIS A 39 14.09 -1.76 -8.63
C HIS A 39 14.55 -0.95 -9.84
N LEU A 40 14.39 0.38 -9.83
CA LEU A 40 14.86 1.26 -10.91
C LEU A 40 16.39 1.25 -11.05
N LEU A 41 17.10 1.23 -9.93
CA LEU A 41 18.56 1.14 -9.88
C LEU A 41 19.07 -0.27 -10.13
N ASN A 42 18.17 -1.26 -10.20
CA ASN A 42 18.47 -2.68 -10.39
C ASN A 42 19.58 -3.17 -9.44
N LEU A 43 19.47 -2.85 -8.15
CA LEU A 43 20.49 -3.16 -7.15
C LEU A 43 20.66 -4.69 -6.98
N ALA A 44 21.82 -5.13 -6.51
CA ALA A 44 22.12 -6.56 -6.33
C ALA A 44 21.04 -7.35 -5.56
N PRO A 45 20.46 -6.85 -4.45
CA PRO A 45 19.37 -7.56 -3.76
C PRO A 45 18.13 -7.79 -4.63
N VAL A 46 17.79 -6.83 -5.52
CA VAL A 46 16.66 -6.97 -6.45
C VAL A 46 16.98 -8.02 -7.50
N GLN A 47 18.19 -8.01 -8.05
CA GLN A 47 18.62 -9.01 -9.03
C GLN A 47 18.58 -10.44 -8.45
N ASP A 48 19.06 -10.60 -7.22
CA ASP A 48 19.08 -11.90 -6.55
C ASP A 48 17.66 -12.39 -6.23
N ALA A 49 16.78 -11.48 -5.75
CA ALA A 49 15.37 -11.78 -5.55
C ALA A 49 14.67 -12.18 -6.86
N GLN A 50 14.94 -11.48 -7.97
CA GLN A 50 14.36 -11.80 -9.28
C GLN A 50 14.81 -13.15 -9.80
N LYS A 51 16.10 -13.48 -9.67
CA LYS A 51 16.61 -14.81 -10.03
C LYS A 51 15.92 -15.90 -9.22
N LEU A 52 15.79 -15.71 -7.90
CA LEU A 52 15.10 -16.65 -7.02
C LEU A 52 13.63 -16.83 -7.43
N LEU A 53 12.96 -15.74 -7.75
CA LEU A 53 11.57 -15.73 -8.21
C LEU A 53 11.41 -16.24 -9.65
N GLY A 54 12.50 -16.54 -10.35
CA GLY A 54 12.50 -17.00 -11.75
C GLY A 54 12.04 -15.95 -12.75
N PHE A 55 12.22 -14.67 -12.42
CA PHE A 55 11.92 -13.55 -13.33
C PHE A 55 13.09 -13.30 -14.30
N PRO A 56 12.81 -12.98 -15.58
CA PRO A 56 13.85 -12.67 -16.55
C PRO A 56 14.58 -11.37 -16.21
N SER A 57 15.86 -11.29 -16.59
CA SER A 57 16.66 -10.09 -16.39
C SER A 57 16.06 -8.90 -17.13
N GLY A 58 15.84 -7.78 -16.42
CA GLY A 58 15.30 -6.55 -17.00
C GLY A 58 13.87 -6.22 -16.60
N VAL A 59 13.14 -7.13 -15.92
CA VAL A 59 11.79 -6.82 -15.42
C VAL A 59 11.79 -5.98 -14.15
N ALA A 60 12.95 -5.77 -13.50
CA ALA A 60 13.07 -4.92 -12.31
C ALA A 60 12.58 -3.50 -12.56
N VAL A 61 13.08 -2.88 -13.62
CA VAL A 61 12.76 -1.48 -13.93
C VAL A 61 11.25 -1.32 -14.20
N PRO A 62 10.59 -2.11 -15.06
CA PRO A 62 9.13 -2.05 -15.22
C PRO A 62 8.35 -2.21 -13.91
N ILE A 63 8.74 -3.15 -13.05
CA ILE A 63 8.10 -3.38 -11.74
C ILE A 63 8.20 -2.12 -10.88
N GLY A 64 9.41 -1.56 -10.72
CA GLY A 64 9.64 -0.34 -9.95
C GLY A 64 8.92 0.89 -10.53
N VAL A 65 8.86 1.03 -11.86
CA VAL A 65 8.09 2.12 -12.50
C VAL A 65 6.61 2.01 -12.17
N VAL A 66 6.02 0.81 -12.32
CA VAL A 66 4.60 0.59 -12.02
C VAL A 66 4.32 0.92 -10.56
N GLU A 67 5.14 0.42 -9.63
CA GLU A 67 5.02 0.68 -8.20
C GLU A 67 5.04 2.17 -7.85
N LEU A 68 6.02 2.90 -8.37
CA LEU A 68 6.18 4.33 -8.07
C LEU A 68 5.04 5.16 -8.66
N VAL A 69 4.52 4.78 -9.84
CA VAL A 69 3.35 5.44 -10.44
C VAL A 69 2.10 5.22 -9.60
N ILE A 70 1.80 3.97 -9.20
CA ILE A 70 0.61 3.69 -8.38
C ILE A 70 0.73 4.27 -6.97
N LEU A 71 1.94 4.35 -6.42
CA LEU A 71 2.23 5.05 -5.17
C LEU A 71 2.00 6.56 -5.29
N ALA A 72 2.46 7.18 -6.38
CA ALA A 72 2.19 8.60 -6.62
C ALA A 72 0.68 8.87 -6.67
N LEU A 73 -0.10 7.98 -7.31
CA LEU A 73 -1.56 8.06 -7.32
C LEU A 73 -2.17 7.91 -5.91
N SER A 74 -1.59 7.08 -5.03
CA SER A 74 -2.11 6.87 -3.67
C SER A 74 -1.81 8.06 -2.72
N LEU A 75 -0.79 8.86 -3.05
CA LEU A 75 -0.41 10.05 -2.30
C LEU A 75 -1.24 11.29 -2.65
N VAL A 76 -1.75 11.39 -3.88
CA VAL A 76 -2.60 12.50 -4.31
C VAL A 76 -4.01 12.34 -3.74
N PRO A 77 -4.54 13.28 -2.92
CA PRO A 77 -5.82 13.11 -2.22
C PRO A 77 -7.02 12.83 -3.15
N ARG A 78 -6.98 13.34 -4.39
CA ARG A 78 -8.05 13.11 -5.38
C ARG A 78 -8.07 11.68 -5.93
N THR A 79 -6.94 10.98 -5.90
CA THR A 79 -6.77 9.63 -6.46
C THR A 79 -6.36 8.61 -5.40
N ALA A 80 -6.30 9.01 -4.12
CA ALA A 80 -5.76 8.19 -3.04
C ALA A 80 -6.42 6.81 -2.92
N VAL A 81 -7.75 6.75 -3.07
CA VAL A 81 -8.51 5.49 -3.05
C VAL A 81 -8.15 4.60 -4.25
N LEU A 82 -8.09 5.17 -5.46
CA LEU A 82 -7.69 4.43 -6.65
C LEU A 82 -6.27 3.89 -6.52
N GLY A 83 -5.33 4.72 -6.07
CA GLY A 83 -3.95 4.30 -5.81
C GLY A 83 -3.85 3.20 -4.76
N ALA A 84 -4.65 3.25 -3.70
CA ALA A 84 -4.70 2.19 -2.68
C ALA A 84 -5.22 0.87 -3.24
N VAL A 85 -6.26 0.91 -4.08
CA VAL A 85 -6.78 -0.29 -4.76
C VAL A 85 -5.73 -0.87 -5.72
N LEU A 86 -5.08 -0.02 -6.53
CA LEU A 86 -4.01 -0.45 -7.44
C LEU A 86 -2.82 -1.06 -6.69
N LEU A 87 -2.38 -0.44 -5.59
CA LEU A 87 -1.36 -0.99 -4.70
C LEU A 87 -1.77 -2.33 -4.09
N THR A 88 -3.04 -2.51 -3.75
CA THR A 88 -3.53 -3.80 -3.25
C THR A 88 -3.39 -4.90 -4.30
N GLY A 89 -3.74 -4.61 -5.56
CA GLY A 89 -3.53 -5.53 -6.67
C GLY A 89 -2.05 -5.83 -6.93
N TYR A 90 -1.21 -4.80 -6.92
CA TYR A 90 0.25 -4.93 -7.07
C TYR A 90 0.88 -5.80 -5.97
N LEU A 91 0.55 -5.52 -4.71
CA LEU A 91 1.02 -6.30 -3.55
C LEU A 91 0.48 -7.74 -3.60
N GLY A 92 -0.74 -7.98 -4.08
CA GLY A 92 -1.26 -9.32 -4.33
C GLY A 92 -0.42 -10.11 -5.34
N GLY A 93 0.13 -9.45 -6.36
CA GLY A 93 1.10 -10.04 -7.28
C GLY A 93 2.39 -10.46 -6.58
N ALA A 94 2.89 -9.64 -5.65
CA ALA A 94 4.06 -9.99 -4.84
C ALA A 94 3.80 -11.20 -3.93
N VAL A 95 2.62 -11.29 -3.30
CA VAL A 95 2.19 -12.47 -2.53
C VAL A 95 2.20 -13.73 -3.42
N ALA A 96 1.60 -13.64 -4.62
CA ALA A 96 1.53 -14.76 -5.55
C ALA A 96 2.92 -15.22 -6.02
N ALA A 97 3.83 -14.28 -6.29
CA ALA A 97 5.22 -14.58 -6.68
C ALA A 97 5.97 -15.34 -5.57
N GLN A 98 5.78 -14.96 -4.30
CA GLN A 98 6.41 -15.62 -3.16
C GLN A 98 5.78 -16.99 -2.86
N LEU A 99 4.46 -17.13 -3.00
CA LEU A 99 3.77 -18.42 -2.87
C LEU A 99 4.25 -19.44 -3.92
N ARG A 100 4.51 -18.98 -5.15
CA ARG A 100 5.00 -19.84 -6.25
C ARG A 100 6.29 -20.57 -5.92
N ILE A 101 7.16 -19.94 -5.14
CA ILE A 101 8.45 -20.52 -4.72
C ILE A 101 8.38 -21.12 -3.31
N GLU A 102 7.18 -21.27 -2.75
CA GLU A 102 6.95 -21.82 -1.41
C GLU A 102 7.76 -21.10 -0.31
N ALA A 103 7.91 -19.78 -0.46
CA ALA A 103 8.65 -18.97 0.51
C ALA A 103 7.99 -19.00 1.90
N SER A 104 8.75 -18.63 2.93
CA SER A 104 8.25 -18.54 4.31
C SER A 104 6.97 -17.70 4.41
N LEU A 105 5.92 -18.29 4.99
CA LEU A 105 4.60 -17.69 5.07
C LEU A 105 4.61 -16.38 5.86
N PHE A 106 5.10 -16.42 7.10
CA PHE A 106 5.10 -15.26 8.00
C PHE A 106 6.17 -14.22 7.68
N GLY A 107 7.16 -14.59 6.87
CA GLY A 107 8.19 -13.69 6.36
C GLY A 107 7.77 -13.10 5.02
N ASN A 108 8.17 -13.76 3.94
CA ASN A 108 8.12 -13.20 2.59
C ASN A 108 6.70 -13.12 2.01
N VAL A 109 5.83 -14.10 2.28
CA VAL A 109 4.49 -14.17 1.69
C VAL A 109 3.55 -13.13 2.31
N LEU A 110 3.52 -13.02 3.64
CA LEU A 110 2.62 -12.10 4.33
C LEU A 110 3.17 -10.67 4.43
N PHE A 111 4.46 -10.45 4.15
CA PHE A 111 5.03 -9.11 4.22
C PHE A 111 4.30 -8.08 3.32
N PRO A 112 4.01 -8.33 2.03
CA PRO A 112 3.19 -7.43 1.21
C PRO A 112 1.78 -7.22 1.78
N VAL A 113 1.21 -8.21 2.46
CA VAL A 113 -0.11 -8.12 3.11
C VAL A 113 -0.06 -7.13 4.28
N TYR A 114 0.98 -7.18 5.11
CA TYR A 114 1.16 -6.23 6.21
C TYR A 114 1.28 -4.78 5.69
N ILE A 115 1.99 -4.57 4.58
CA ILE A 115 2.09 -3.27 3.91
C ILE A 115 0.73 -2.82 3.39
N GLY A 116 -0.04 -3.71 2.76
CA GLY A 116 -1.39 -3.42 2.28
C GLY A 116 -2.36 -3.03 3.42
N ILE A 117 -2.31 -3.75 4.54
CA ILE A 117 -3.11 -3.41 5.73
C ILE A 117 -2.71 -2.04 6.27
N ALA A 118 -1.41 -1.77 6.42
CA ALA A 118 -0.91 -0.49 6.88
C ALA A 118 -1.32 0.68 5.96
N LEU A 119 -1.28 0.47 4.64
CA LEU A 119 -1.74 1.43 3.63
C LEU A 119 -3.21 1.80 3.84
N TRP A 120 -4.08 0.80 3.95
CA TRP A 120 -5.53 1.01 4.13
C TRP A 120 -5.86 1.63 5.48
N ILE A 121 -5.22 1.21 6.57
CA ILE A 121 -5.38 1.83 7.90
C ILE A 121 -4.95 3.30 7.84
N GLY A 122 -3.81 3.61 7.22
CA GLY A 122 -3.31 4.96 7.07
C GLY A 122 -4.29 5.86 6.32
N LEU A 123 -4.88 5.34 5.24
CA LEU A 123 -5.90 6.02 4.45
C LEU A 123 -7.22 6.21 5.23
N TRP A 124 -7.72 5.16 5.88
CA TRP A 124 -8.96 5.19 6.68
C TRP A 124 -8.86 6.12 7.90
N LEU A 125 -7.66 6.29 8.45
CA LEU A 125 -7.40 7.21 9.56
C LEU A 125 -7.35 8.68 9.15
N ARG A 126 -7.07 9.00 7.88
CA ARG A 126 -6.89 10.38 7.39
C ARG A 126 -8.00 10.90 6.47
N ASP A 127 -8.79 10.02 5.86
CA ASP A 127 -9.84 10.37 4.90
C ASP A 127 -11.25 9.95 5.38
N GLU A 128 -12.09 10.95 5.64
CA GLU A 128 -13.49 10.73 6.05
C GLU A 128 -14.33 10.05 4.98
N ARG A 129 -14.03 10.25 3.70
CA ARG A 129 -14.78 9.64 2.59
C ARG A 129 -14.60 8.13 2.63
N VAL A 130 -13.35 7.68 2.82
CA VAL A 130 -13.02 6.26 2.93
C VAL A 130 -13.66 5.65 4.17
N ARG A 131 -13.63 6.35 5.30
CA ARG A 131 -14.30 5.90 6.53
C ARG A 131 -15.83 5.82 6.43
N LYS A 132 -16.46 6.61 5.56
CA LYS A 132 -17.91 6.52 5.33
C LYS A 132 -18.30 5.41 4.35
N LEU A 133 -17.37 4.96 3.52
CA LEU A 133 -17.59 3.91 2.52
C LEU A 133 -17.35 2.49 3.07
N LEU A 134 -16.47 2.36 4.07
CA LEU A 134 -16.10 1.10 4.73
C LEU A 134 -16.67 1.05 6.15
#